data_AF-A0A2Z6ZSS9-F1
#
_entry.id   AF-A0A2Z6ZSS9-F1
#
_cell.length_a   1.000
_cell.length_b   1.000
_cell.length_c   1.000
_cell.angle_alpha   90.00
_cell.angle_beta   90.00
_cell.angle_gamma   90.00
#
_symmetry.space_group_name_H-M   'P 1'
#
loop_
_entity.id
_entity.type
_entity.pdbx_description
1 polymer ?
#
loop_
_entity_poly.entity_id
_entity_poly.type
_entity_poly.pdbx_seq_one_letter_code
_entity_poly.pdbx_strand_id
1 'polypeptide(L)'
;QTDGQTEVVNRTLGTLLRAIISENLNNWEECLPFVEFAYNRSVHSTTGFSPFEIVYGFNPLTPMDLLSLPMSERLNLDGKKKAEYVRTLHEKVGANIEKKIQQYTRQANKGKKKVTFEPGDWV
;
A
#
# COMPACT_ATOMS: atom_id res chain seq x y z
N GLN A 1 -13.53 -10.18 -15.01
CA GLN A 1 -13.03 -9.43 -13.84
C GLN A 1 -11.56 -9.16 -14.07
N THR A 2 -11.17 -7.93 -14.37
CA THR A 2 -9.77 -7.53 -14.53
C THR A 2 -9.17 -7.25 -13.16
N ASP A 3 -7.99 -7.80 -12.89
CA ASP A 3 -7.25 -7.58 -11.65
C ASP A 3 -6.57 -6.19 -11.64
N GLY A 4 -7.39 -5.15 -11.59
CA GLY A 4 -6.93 -3.76 -11.66
C GLY A 4 -6.06 -3.34 -10.47
N GLN A 5 -6.07 -4.08 -9.35
CA GLN A 5 -5.16 -3.80 -8.24
C GLN A 5 -3.73 -4.17 -8.62
N THR A 6 -3.52 -5.37 -9.17
CA THR A 6 -2.20 -5.80 -9.66
C THR A 6 -1.70 -4.88 -10.77
N GLU A 7 -2.57 -4.38 -11.65
CA GLU A 7 -2.19 -3.42 -12.68
C GLU A 7 -1.66 -2.08 -12.10
N VAL A 8 -2.32 -1.55 -11.06
CA VAL A 8 -1.88 -0.31 -10.39
C VAL A 8 -0.55 -0.51 -9.67
N VAL A 9 -0.36 -1.65 -9.01
CA VAL A 9 0.91 -2.00 -8.36
C VAL A 9 2.03 -2.10 -9.39
N ASN A 10 1.81 -2.85 -10.47
CA ASN A 10 2.79 -3.02 -11.55
C ASN A 10 3.16 -1.69 -12.21
N ARG A 11 2.19 -0.78 -12.39
CA ARG A 11 2.45 0.57 -12.92
C ARG A 11 3.32 1.40 -11.98
N THR A 12 3.09 1.30 -10.67
CA THR A 12 3.87 2.01 -9.65
C THR A 12 5.29 1.48 -9.58
N LEU A 13 5.46 0.16 -9.51
CA LEU A 13 6.76 -0.51 -9.53
C LEU A 13 7.52 -0.17 -10.82
N GLY A 14 6.88 -0.22 -11.98
CA GLY A 14 7.51 0.16 -13.24
C GLY A 14 7.93 1.63 -13.28
N THR A 15 7.24 2.52 -12.58
CA THR A 15 7.63 3.95 -12.48
C THR A 15 8.84 4.14 -11.58
N LEU A 16 8.88 3.46 -10.43
CA LEU A 16 10.04 3.46 -9.54
C LEU A 16 11.27 2.86 -10.23
N LEU A 17 11.08 1.74 -10.93
CA LEU A 17 12.13 1.05 -11.66
C LEU A 17 12.72 1.95 -12.76
N ARG A 18 11.87 2.66 -13.54
CA ARG A 18 12.34 3.66 -14.52
C ARG A 18 13.15 4.79 -13.89
N ALA A 19 12.73 5.28 -12.72
CA ALA A 19 13.44 6.35 -12.02
C ALA A 19 14.83 5.91 -11.54
N ILE A 20 14.98 4.64 -11.12
CA ILE A 20 16.25 4.11 -10.60
C ILE A 20 17.20 3.72 -11.74
N ILE A 21 16.69 3.08 -12.79
CA ILE A 21 17.51 2.57 -13.89
C ILE A 21 18.03 3.69 -14.80
N SER A 22 17.30 4.79 -14.92
CA SER A 22 17.64 5.92 -15.80
C SER A 22 18.07 5.43 -17.21
N GLU A 23 19.34 5.58 -17.58
CA GLU A 23 19.88 5.27 -18.93
C GLU A 23 20.42 3.84 -19.10
N ASN A 24 20.66 3.08 -18.01
CA ASN A 24 21.37 1.79 -18.10
C ASN A 24 20.46 0.59 -17.83
N LEU A 25 19.71 0.20 -18.86
CA LEU A 25 18.73 -0.91 -18.84
C LEU A 25 19.33 -2.29 -18.48
N ASN A 26 20.66 -2.45 -18.52
CA ASN A 26 21.31 -3.75 -18.33
C ASN A 26 21.35 -4.21 -16.86
N ASN A 27 21.09 -3.33 -15.88
CA ASN A 27 21.19 -3.66 -14.45
C ASN A 27 19.83 -3.64 -13.74
N TRP A 28 18.73 -3.80 -14.48
CA TRP A 28 17.38 -3.74 -13.93
C TRP A 28 17.12 -4.81 -12.86
N GLU A 29 17.67 -6.02 -13.04
CA GLU A 29 17.54 -7.13 -12.09
C GLU A 29 18.20 -6.80 -10.75
N GLU A 30 19.36 -6.16 -10.76
CA GLU A 30 20.08 -5.70 -9.57
C GLU A 30 19.30 -4.61 -8.82
N CYS A 31 18.47 -3.86 -9.55
CA CYS A 31 17.66 -2.78 -9.00
C CYS A 31 16.35 -3.26 -8.36
N LEU A 32 15.89 -4.48 -8.68
CA LEU A 32 14.61 -5.02 -8.19
C LEU A 32 14.49 -5.03 -6.66
N PRO A 33 15.48 -5.52 -5.88
CA PRO A 33 15.37 -5.54 -4.42
C PRO A 33 15.23 -4.14 -3.82
N PHE A 34 15.87 -3.13 -4.41
CA PHE A 34 15.78 -1.75 -3.95
C PHE A 34 14.41 -1.14 -4.24
N VAL A 35 13.86 -1.42 -5.43
CA VAL A 35 12.50 -0.98 -5.81
C VAL A 35 11.45 -1.63 -4.92
N GLU A 36 11.54 -2.94 -4.72
CA GLU A 36 10.64 -3.68 -3.83
C GLU A 36 10.70 -3.12 -2.41
N PHE A 37 11.90 -2.94 -1.87
CA PHE A 37 12.08 -2.40 -0.53
C PHE A 37 11.50 -0.99 -0.40
N ALA A 38 11.78 -0.11 -1.37
CA ALA A 38 11.26 1.25 -1.38
C ALA A 38 9.72 1.28 -1.45
N TYR A 39 9.14 0.42 -2.29
CA TYR A 39 7.69 0.27 -2.39
C TYR A 39 7.08 -0.25 -1.07
N ASN A 40 7.63 -1.32 -0.51
CA ASN A 40 7.12 -1.95 0.72
C ASN A 40 7.26 -1.07 1.97
N ARG A 41 8.21 -0.12 1.97
CA ARG A 41 8.41 0.85 3.06
C ARG A 41 7.61 2.16 2.87
N SER A 42 7.06 2.39 1.69
CA SER A 42 6.30 3.62 1.39
C SER A 42 4.85 3.51 1.84
N VAL A 43 4.32 4.59 2.43
CA VAL A 43 2.91 4.65 2.85
C VAL A 43 1.99 4.66 1.63
N HIS A 44 1.05 3.72 1.58
CA HIS A 44 0.11 3.63 0.47
C HIS A 44 -1.16 4.46 0.74
N SER A 45 -1.60 5.24 -0.25
CA SER A 45 -2.67 6.23 -0.07
C SER A 45 -4.05 5.65 0.27
N THR A 46 -4.32 4.39 -0.12
CA THR A 46 -5.58 3.70 0.17
C THR A 46 -5.62 3.16 1.60
N THR A 47 -4.51 2.57 2.05
CA THR A 47 -4.43 1.92 3.37
C THR A 47 -4.03 2.90 4.47
N GLY A 48 -3.27 3.96 4.12
CA GLY A 48 -2.67 4.89 5.07
C GLY A 48 -1.44 4.34 5.78
N PHE A 49 -0.97 3.15 5.42
CA PHE A 49 0.18 2.46 6.01
C PHE A 49 1.04 1.82 4.92
N SER A 50 2.30 1.53 5.25
CA SER A 50 3.19 0.82 4.33
C SER A 50 2.90 -0.70 4.30
N PRO A 51 3.17 -1.40 3.18
CA PRO A 51 3.05 -2.85 3.13
C PRO A 51 3.83 -3.59 4.22
N PHE A 52 5.04 -3.14 4.57
CA PHE A 52 5.82 -3.73 5.65
C PHE A 52 5.12 -3.62 7.01
N GLU A 53 4.55 -2.46 7.34
CA GLU A 53 3.78 -2.32 8.57
C GLU A 53 2.57 -3.25 8.58
N ILE A 54 1.85 -3.36 7.47
CA ILE A 54 0.64 -4.19 7.39
C ILE A 54 0.98 -5.69 7.58
N VAL A 55 2.08 -6.15 6.98
CA VAL A 55 2.47 -7.57 7.01
C VAL A 55 3.21 -7.94 8.29
N TYR A 56 4.16 -7.11 8.72
CA TYR A 56 5.09 -7.44 9.82
C TYR A 56 4.82 -6.66 11.12
N GLY A 57 3.98 -5.63 11.07
CA GLY A 57 3.72 -4.73 12.18
C GLY A 57 4.81 -3.69 12.42
N PHE A 58 5.79 -3.55 11.52
CA PHE A 58 6.85 -2.54 11.61
C PHE A 58 7.50 -2.30 10.25
N ASN A 59 8.16 -1.16 10.11
CA ASN A 59 9.04 -0.87 8.98
C ASN A 59 10.49 -1.28 9.31
N PRO A 60 11.17 -2.05 8.44
CA PRO A 60 12.59 -2.31 8.59
C PRO A 60 13.39 -1.01 8.64
N LEU A 61 14.43 -1.01 9.48
CA LEU A 61 15.35 0.10 9.59
C LEU A 61 16.27 0.14 8.37
N THR A 62 16.55 1.36 7.93
CA THR A 62 17.51 1.69 6.89
C THR A 62 18.77 2.28 7.52
N PRO A 63 19.91 2.26 6.82
CA PRO A 63 21.12 2.93 7.30
C PRO A 63 20.89 4.38 7.73
N MET A 64 20.00 5.13 7.05
CA MET A 64 19.66 6.50 7.45
C MET A 64 18.96 6.59 8.80
N ASP A 65 18.11 5.63 9.15
CA ASP A 65 17.42 5.61 10.46
C ASP A 65 18.39 5.28 11.61
N LEU A 66 19.51 4.61 11.29
CA LEU A 66 20.54 4.28 12.27
C LEU A 66 21.48 5.46 12.55
N LEU A 67 21.58 6.41 11.62
CA LEU A 67 22.40 7.61 11.79
C LEU A 67 21.76 8.63 12.75
N SER A 68 20.46 8.54 13.00
CA SER A 68 19.67 9.58 13.66
C SER A 68 19.19 9.25 15.08
N LEU A 69 19.45 8.06 15.64
CA LEU A 69 18.86 7.67 16.93
C LEU A 69 19.86 7.34 18.06
N PRO A 70 19.63 7.86 19.29
CA PRO A 70 20.07 7.17 20.50
C PRO A 70 19.25 5.87 20.65
N MET A 71 19.92 4.81 21.09
CA MET A 71 19.47 3.40 21.11
C MET A 71 18.13 3.08 21.84
N SER A 72 17.48 4.07 22.47
CA SER A 72 16.40 3.88 23.47
C SER A 72 14.97 3.75 22.92
N GLU A 73 14.70 4.15 21.68
CA GLU A 73 13.36 3.96 21.06
C GLU A 73 13.13 2.55 20.50
N ARG A 74 14.08 1.64 20.74
CA ARG A 74 13.97 0.22 20.38
C ARG A 74 13.05 -0.50 21.35
N LEU A 75 11.77 -0.18 21.29
CA LEU A 75 10.75 -0.90 22.04
C LEU A 75 10.67 -2.34 21.50
N ASN A 76 11.38 -3.26 22.15
CA ASN A 76 10.98 -4.66 22.16
C ASN A 76 9.61 -4.72 22.84
N LEU A 77 8.56 -4.47 22.07
CA LEU A 77 7.19 -4.63 22.53
C LEU A 77 7.03 -6.09 22.94
N ASP A 78 6.55 -6.30 24.17
CA ASP A 78 6.10 -7.61 24.63
C ASP A 78 5.17 -8.25 23.58
N GLY A 79 5.29 -9.55 23.39
CA GLY A 79 4.62 -10.27 22.28
C GLY A 79 3.11 -10.04 22.26
N LYS A 80 2.49 -9.94 23.44
CA LYS A 80 1.07 -9.63 23.58
C LYS A 80 0.74 -8.22 23.06
N LYS A 81 1.51 -7.21 23.48
CA LYS A 81 1.34 -5.83 23.01
C LYS A 81 1.52 -5.70 21.50
N LYS A 82 2.48 -6.45 20.93
CA LYS A 82 2.69 -6.48 19.47
C LYS A 82 1.49 -7.07 18.74
N ALA A 83 0.94 -8.18 19.23
CA ALA A 83 -0.25 -8.79 18.64
C ALA A 83 -1.48 -7.87 18.70
N GLU A 84 -1.69 -7.20 19.83
CA GLU A 84 -2.77 -6.22 19.99
C GLU A 84 -2.60 -5.05 19.02
N TYR A 85 -1.38 -4.53 18.86
CA TYR A 85 -1.07 -3.49 17.89
C TYR A 85 -1.41 -3.93 16.45
N VAL A 86 -0.92 -5.09 16.01
CA VAL A 86 -1.18 -5.59 14.64
C VAL A 86 -2.69 -5.75 14.38
N ARG A 87 -3.46 -6.24 15.36
CA ARG A 87 -4.92 -6.31 15.23
C ARG A 87 -5.55 -4.94 14.99
N THR A 88 -5.20 -3.94 15.82
CA THR A 88 -5.72 -2.57 15.64
C THR A 88 -5.27 -1.94 14.32
N LEU A 89 -4.07 -2.28 13.85
CA LEU A 89 -3.56 -1.85 12.55
C LEU A 89 -4.44 -2.41 11.42
N HIS A 90 -4.73 -3.71 11.44
CA HIS A 90 -5.58 -4.35 10.42
C HIS A 90 -7.01 -3.80 10.42
N GLU A 91 -7.59 -3.54 11.59
CA GLU A 91 -8.90 -2.88 11.71
C GLU A 91 -8.92 -1.51 11.03
N LYS A 92 -7.89 -0.68 11.27
CA LYS A 92 -7.75 0.64 10.64
C LYS A 92 -7.55 0.53 9.13
N VAL A 93 -6.72 -0.40 8.67
CA VAL A 93 -6.48 -0.65 7.25
C VAL A 93 -7.79 -1.03 6.55
N GLY A 94 -8.58 -1.94 7.14
CA GLY A 94 -9.88 -2.34 6.64
C GLY A 94 -10.84 -1.15 6.50
N ALA A 95 -10.98 -0.35 7.55
CA ALA A 95 -11.83 0.84 7.53
C ALA A 95 -11.39 1.88 6.48
N ASN A 96 -10.08 2.07 6.30
CA ASN A 96 -9.53 2.98 5.29
C ASN A 96 -9.83 2.51 3.87
N ILE A 97 -9.67 1.21 3.59
CA ILE A 97 -10.01 0.61 2.30
C ILE A 97 -11.49 0.81 2.00
N GLU A 98 -12.37 0.49 2.95
CA GLU A 98 -13.82 0.65 2.75
C GLU A 98 -14.19 2.10 2.47
N LYS A 99 -13.65 3.05 3.26
CA LYS A 99 -13.86 4.48 3.05
C LYS A 99 -13.41 4.92 1.66
N LYS A 100 -12.25 4.43 1.19
CA LYS A 100 -11.73 4.73 -0.15
C LYS A 100 -12.61 4.14 -1.25
N ILE A 101 -13.08 2.89 -1.11
CA ILE A 101 -14.03 2.27 -2.04
C ILE A 101 -15.30 3.12 -2.13
N GLN A 102 -15.88 3.52 -1.00
CA GLN A 102 -17.07 4.37 -0.99
C GLN A 102 -16.84 5.71 -1.68
N GLN A 103 -15.68 6.34 -1.47
CA GLN A 103 -15.30 7.57 -2.15
C GLN A 103 -15.19 7.37 -3.67
N TYR A 104 -14.50 6.31 -4.13
CA TYR A 104 -14.40 5.99 -5.55
C TYR A 104 -15.76 5.71 -6.18
N THR A 105 -16.63 4.96 -5.51
CA THR A 105 -18.01 4.69 -5.97
C THR A 105 -18.81 5.98 -6.10
N ARG A 106 -18.74 6.88 -5.10
CA ARG A 106 -19.42 8.19 -5.15
C ARG A 106 -18.90 9.04 -6.31
N GLN A 107 -17.59 9.05 -6.54
CA GLN A 107 -16.96 9.79 -7.64
C GLN A 107 -17.38 9.22 -9.00
N ALA A 108 -17.33 7.90 -9.17
CA ALA A 108 -17.66 7.21 -10.42
C ALA A 108 -19.16 7.30 -10.77
N ASN A 109 -20.02 7.39 -9.75
CA ASN A 109 -21.47 7.58 -9.92
C ASN A 109 -21.87 9.06 -9.98
N LYS A 110 -20.93 9.99 -9.83
CA LYS A 110 -21.22 11.42 -9.92
C LYS A 110 -21.73 11.75 -11.33
N GLY A 111 -22.95 12.26 -11.43
CA GLY A 111 -23.60 12.59 -12.69
C GLY A 111 -24.30 11.42 -13.40
N LYS A 112 -24.23 10.19 -12.87
CA LYS A 112 -25.03 9.07 -13.38
C LYS A 112 -26.43 9.10 -12.77
N LYS A 113 -27.47 9.00 -13.60
CA LYS A 113 -28.83 8.76 -13.10
C LYS A 113 -28.88 7.38 -12.47
N LYS A 114 -29.45 7.27 -11.27
CA LYS A 114 -29.73 5.99 -10.64
C LYS A 114 -30.85 5.32 -11.43
N VAL A 115 -30.50 4.36 -12.27
CA VAL A 115 -31.47 3.53 -12.99
C VAL A 115 -31.67 2.27 -12.15
N THR A 116 -32.88 2.12 -11.61
CA THR A 116 -33.36 0.87 -11.04
C THR A 116 -34.02 0.09 -12.17
N PHE A 117 -33.48 -1.08 -12.47
CA PHE A 117 -34.06 -2.00 -13.45
C PHE A 117 -34.96 -2.98 -12.72
N GLU A 118 -36.15 -3.20 -13.24
CA GLU A 118 -37.06 -4.22 -12.75
C GLU A 118 -36.93 -5.50 -13.59
N PRO A 119 -37.25 -6.69 -13.03
CA PRO A 119 -37.22 -7.94 -13.79
C PRO A 119 -38.13 -7.86 -15.03
N GLY A 120 -37.52 -7.87 -16.22
CA GLY A 120 -38.22 -7.73 -17.51
C GLY A 120 -37.80 -6.52 -18.35
N ASP A 121 -37.02 -5.60 -17.78
CA ASP A 121 -36.40 -4.51 -18.53
C ASP A 121 -35.31 -5.05 -19.47
N TRP A 122 -35.35 -4.62 -20.74
CA TRP A 122 -34.29 -4.91 -21.71
C TRP A 122 -33.18 -3.86 -21.58
N VAL A 123 -31.94 -4.33 -21.51
CA VAL A 123 -30.71 -3.53 -21.39
C VAL A 123 -29.96 -3.49 -22.72
#